data_AF-A0A0A9CK08-F1
#
_entry.id   AF-A0A0A9CK08-F1
#
_cell.length_a   1.000
_cell.length_b   1.000
_cell.length_c   1.000
_cell.angle_alpha   90.00
_cell.angle_beta   90.00
_cell.angle_gamma   90.00
#
_symmetry.space_group_name_H-M   'P 1'
#
loop_
_entity.id
_entity.type
_entity.pdbx_description
1 polymer ?
#
loop_
_entity_poly.entity_id
_entity_poly.type
_entity_poly.pdbx_seq_one_letter_code
_entity_poly.pdbx_strand_id
1 'polypeptide(L)'
;MFVSILTYVSLRLLREYPDGGNGAMEKGRNWILDHGGATFTASWGKFWLSVLGVFDWSGNNPVPPEMWLLPYVLPFHPGRMWSHCQMVYLPICYIYGKRFVGRIMPTVLELRKELYRDP
;
A
#
# COMPACT_ATOMS: atom_id res chain seq x y z
N MET A 1 1.33 2.19 12.67
CA MET A 1 0.52 1.60 11.58
C MET A 1 1.28 1.54 10.27
N PHE A 2 1.43 2.67 9.54
CA PHE A 2 2.05 2.67 8.20
C PHE A 2 3.42 1.97 8.13
N VAL A 3 4.40 2.42 8.91
CA VAL A 3 5.77 1.86 8.90
C VAL A 3 5.77 0.40 9.33
N SER A 4 5.13 0.07 10.45
CA SER A 4 5.07 -1.31 10.97
C SER A 4 4.58 -2.32 9.93
N ILE A 5 3.51 -1.97 9.20
CA ILE A 5 2.94 -2.84 8.16
C ILE A 5 3.92 -3.01 7.00
N LEU A 6 4.47 -1.91 6.46
CA LEU A 6 5.39 -1.99 5.33
C LEU A 6 6.70 -2.70 5.69
N THR A 7 7.22 -2.50 6.91
CA THR A 7 8.39 -3.23 7.40
C THR A 7 8.09 -4.71 7.56
N TYR A 8 6.95 -5.08 8.15
CA TYR A 8 6.55 -6.49 8.27
C TYR A 8 6.42 -7.17 6.90
N VAL A 9 5.72 -6.53 5.97
CA VAL A 9 5.60 -7.00 4.58
C VAL A 9 6.97 -7.14 3.91
N SER A 10 7.85 -6.15 4.09
CA SER A 10 9.20 -6.19 3.53
C SER A 10 10.00 -7.38 4.06
N LEU A 11 9.94 -7.66 5.36
CA LEU A 11 10.59 -8.83 5.97
C LEU A 11 10.00 -10.15 5.43
N ARG A 12 8.68 -10.24 5.27
CA ARG A 12 8.03 -11.42 4.65
C ARG A 12 8.49 -11.62 3.22
N LEU A 13 8.64 -10.56 2.43
CA LEU A 13 9.18 -10.63 1.06
C LEU A 13 10.67 -11.02 1.03
N LEU A 14 11.43 -10.66 2.07
CA LEU A 14 12.81 -11.10 2.31
C LEU A 14 12.92 -12.51 2.91
N ARG A 15 11.81 -13.25 2.96
CA ARG A 15 11.71 -14.65 3.41
C ARG A 15 11.87 -14.85 4.92
N GLU A 16 11.64 -13.83 5.72
CA GLU A 16 11.39 -14.04 7.14
C GLU A 16 10.04 -14.72 7.33
N TYR A 17 10.01 -15.73 8.19
CA TYR A 17 8.79 -16.50 8.48
C TYR A 17 8.00 -15.83 9.62
N PRO A 18 6.66 -15.94 9.63
CA PRO A 18 5.83 -15.38 10.70
C PRO A 18 6.24 -15.89 12.09
N ASP A 19 6.65 -17.17 12.14
CA ASP A 19 7.07 -17.89 13.34
C ASP A 19 8.61 -18.03 13.43
N GLY A 20 9.35 -17.24 12.65
CA GLY A 20 10.81 -17.32 12.55
C GLY A 20 11.57 -16.60 13.68
N GLY A 21 12.77 -17.09 13.98
CA GLY A 21 13.79 -16.38 14.77
C GLY A 21 13.48 -16.28 16.27
N ASN A 22 13.54 -15.05 16.82
CA ASN A 22 13.41 -14.72 18.24
C ASN A 22 12.01 -14.18 18.64
N GLY A 23 10.99 -14.43 17.81
CA GLY A 23 9.62 -13.96 18.02
C GLY A 23 9.34 -12.51 17.62
N ALA A 24 10.28 -11.81 16.95
CA ALA A 24 10.08 -10.44 16.49
C ALA A 24 8.95 -10.32 15.43
N MET A 25 8.86 -11.27 14.51
CA MET A 25 7.81 -11.29 13.48
C MET A 25 6.42 -11.48 14.10
N GLU A 26 6.28 -12.42 15.02
CA GLU A 26 5.04 -12.64 15.77
C GLU A 26 4.61 -11.38 16.53
N LYS A 27 5.54 -10.76 17.27
CA LYS A 27 5.27 -9.50 17.98
C LYS A 27 4.83 -8.38 17.04
N GLY A 28 5.50 -8.24 15.90
CA GLY A 28 5.15 -7.26 14.88
C GLY A 28 3.75 -7.49 14.30
N ARG A 29 3.41 -8.74 13.99
CA ARG A 29 2.09 -9.13 13.48
C ARG A 29 1.00 -8.87 14.51
N ASN A 30 1.19 -9.31 15.75
CA ASN A 30 0.21 -9.10 16.82
C ASN A 30 -0.02 -7.61 17.06
N TRP A 31 1.05 -6.79 17.09
CA TRP A 31 0.91 -5.35 17.20
C TRP A 31 0.10 -4.75 16.05
N ILE A 32 0.32 -5.18 14.80
CA ILE A 32 -0.46 -4.73 13.63
C ILE A 32 -1.94 -5.08 13.81
N LEU A 33 -2.23 -6.34 14.19
CA LEU A 33 -3.60 -6.82 14.36
C LEU A 33 -4.31 -6.12 15.53
N ASP A 34 -3.63 -5.87 16.64
CA ASP A 34 -4.17 -5.18 17.83
C ASP A 34 -4.54 -3.73 17.57
N HIS A 35 -3.99 -3.13 16.51
CA HIS A 35 -4.29 -1.77 16.09
C HIS A 35 -5.20 -1.72 14.85
N GLY A 36 -5.97 -2.78 14.59
CA GLY A 36 -6.98 -2.83 13.53
C GLY A 36 -6.49 -3.37 12.19
N GLY A 37 -5.26 -3.88 12.12
CA GLY A 37 -4.72 -4.50 10.90
C GLY A 37 -4.39 -3.48 9.79
N ALA A 38 -4.14 -4.00 8.60
CA ALA A 38 -3.73 -3.19 7.46
C ALA A 38 -4.84 -2.28 6.89
N THR A 39 -6.11 -2.50 7.26
CA THR A 39 -7.26 -1.65 6.87
C THR A 39 -7.07 -0.18 7.27
N PHE A 40 -6.45 0.07 8.43
CA PHE A 40 -6.22 1.40 8.99
C PHE A 40 -4.85 2.01 8.64
N THR A 41 -4.14 1.44 7.66
CA THR A 41 -2.90 2.05 7.19
C THR A 41 -3.16 3.36 6.43
N ALA A 42 -2.13 4.21 6.35
CA ALA A 42 -2.18 5.46 5.60
C ALA A 42 -2.41 5.21 4.10
N SER A 43 -2.87 6.23 3.36
CA SER A 43 -3.18 6.12 1.92
C SER A 43 -2.03 5.55 1.09
N TRP A 44 -0.79 5.96 1.35
CA TRP A 44 0.39 5.42 0.68
C TRP A 44 0.67 3.96 1.04
N GLY A 45 0.29 3.54 2.25
CA GLY A 45 0.35 2.14 2.65
C GLY A 45 -0.62 1.31 1.83
N LYS A 46 -1.87 1.77 1.72
CA LYS A 46 -2.90 1.10 0.91
C LYS A 46 -2.46 0.99 -0.55
N PHE A 47 -1.87 2.05 -1.11
CA PHE A 47 -1.33 2.05 -2.46
C PHE A 47 -0.31 0.92 -2.66
N TRP A 48 0.74 0.85 -1.83
CA TRP A 48 1.79 -0.17 -1.97
C TRP A 48 1.27 -1.59 -1.71
N LEU A 49 0.37 -1.76 -0.76
CA LEU A 49 -0.28 -3.05 -0.52
C LEU A 49 -1.17 -3.48 -1.69
N SER A 50 -1.79 -2.52 -2.40
CA SER A 50 -2.60 -2.80 -3.60
C SER A 50 -1.71 -3.19 -4.78
N VAL A 51 -0.59 -2.49 -4.97
CA VAL A 51 0.43 -2.85 -5.96
C VAL A 51 0.97 -4.26 -5.70
N LEU A 52 1.18 -4.63 -4.44
CA LEU A 52 1.60 -5.99 -4.07
C LEU A 52 0.48 -7.04 -4.26
N GLY A 53 -0.79 -6.62 -4.22
CA GLY A 53 -1.95 -7.49 -4.32
C GLY A 53 -2.44 -8.04 -2.98
N VAL A 54 -2.11 -7.42 -1.85
CA VAL A 54 -2.62 -7.79 -0.52
C VAL A 54 -3.71 -6.85 -0.01
N PHE A 55 -4.06 -5.82 -0.78
CA PHE A 55 -5.15 -4.88 -0.49
C PHE A 55 -5.91 -4.60 -1.79
N ASP A 56 -7.24 -4.47 -1.72
CA ASP A 56 -8.04 -4.22 -2.92
C ASP A 56 -8.01 -2.74 -3.34
N TRP A 57 -7.92 -2.50 -4.65
CA TRP A 57 -7.84 -1.15 -5.21
C TRP A 57 -9.06 -0.28 -4.87
N SER A 58 -10.24 -0.87 -4.65
CA SER A 58 -11.47 -0.15 -4.24
C SER A 58 -11.35 0.52 -2.88
N GLY A 59 -10.45 0.04 -2.00
CA GLY A 59 -10.22 0.64 -0.69
C GLY A 59 -9.29 1.85 -0.71
N ASN A 60 -8.80 2.26 -1.88
CA ASN A 60 -7.98 3.47 -2.05
C ASN A 60 -8.83 4.65 -2.48
N ASN A 61 -8.51 5.84 -1.93
CA ASN A 61 -9.06 7.08 -2.46
C ASN A 61 -8.62 7.27 -3.91
N PRO A 62 -9.52 7.75 -4.80
CA PRO A 62 -9.17 7.91 -6.20
C PRO A 62 -8.01 8.88 -6.43
N VAL A 63 -7.09 8.45 -7.31
CA VAL A 63 -6.00 9.30 -7.83
C VAL A 63 -6.07 9.34 -9.36
N PRO A 64 -7.15 9.95 -9.93
CA PRO A 64 -7.46 9.85 -11.35
C PRO A 64 -6.36 10.49 -12.23
N PRO A 65 -5.80 9.75 -13.21
CA PRO A 65 -4.82 10.30 -14.15
C PRO A 65 -5.40 11.42 -15.04
N GLU A 66 -6.72 11.47 -15.21
CA GLU A 66 -7.43 12.48 -16.00
C GLU A 66 -7.22 13.90 -15.47
N MET A 67 -6.87 14.06 -14.19
CA MET A 67 -6.53 15.37 -13.61
C MET A 67 -5.35 16.05 -14.30
N TRP A 68 -4.46 15.28 -14.91
CA TRP A 68 -3.32 15.80 -15.67
C TRP A 68 -3.67 16.31 -17.07
N LEU A 69 -4.89 16.02 -17.55
CA LEU A 69 -5.40 16.52 -18.85
C LEU A 69 -6.13 17.86 -18.73
N LEU A 70 -6.32 18.34 -17.49
CA LEU A 70 -7.01 19.59 -17.23
C LEU A 70 -6.22 20.79 -17.75
N PRO A 71 -6.88 21.91 -18.09
CA PRO A 71 -6.18 23.15 -18.40
C PRO A 71 -5.31 23.63 -17.24
N TYR A 72 -4.05 23.97 -17.51
CA TYR A 72 -3.10 24.46 -16.50
C TYR A 72 -3.57 25.73 -15.75
N VAL A 73 -4.55 26.46 -16.28
CA VAL A 73 -5.13 27.65 -15.63
C VAL A 73 -5.88 27.31 -14.34
N LEU A 74 -6.38 26.08 -14.19
CA LEU A 74 -7.16 25.68 -13.02
C LEU A 74 -6.29 25.60 -11.75
N PRO A 75 -6.77 26.10 -10.60
CA PRO A 75 -5.96 26.20 -9.38
C PRO A 75 -5.60 24.84 -8.78
N PHE A 76 -6.35 23.79 -9.11
CA PHE A 76 -6.13 22.41 -8.67
C PHE A 76 -5.42 21.54 -9.71
N HIS A 77 -4.92 22.12 -10.80
CA HIS A 77 -4.14 21.37 -11.79
C HIS A 77 -2.89 20.75 -11.11
N PRO A 78 -2.63 19.44 -11.23
CA PRO A 78 -1.53 18.77 -10.53
C PRO A 78 -0.16 19.41 -10.77
N GLY A 79 0.10 19.92 -11.97
CA GLY A 79 1.32 20.66 -12.32
C GLY A 79 1.55 21.98 -11.56
N ARG A 80 0.61 22.43 -10.72
CA ARG A 80 0.79 23.57 -9.79
C ARG A 80 1.09 23.14 -8.35
N MET A 81 1.02 21.85 -8.04
CA MET A 81 1.34 21.34 -6.71
C MET A 81 2.84 21.46 -6.43
N TRP A 82 3.25 21.28 -5.17
CA TRP A 82 4.67 21.20 -4.83
C TRP A 82 5.39 20.14 -5.67
N SER A 83 6.60 20.45 -6.15
CA SER A 83 7.33 19.62 -7.12
C SER A 83 7.51 18.17 -6.66
N HIS A 84 7.71 17.92 -5.36
CA HIS A 84 7.83 16.58 -4.82
C HIS A 84 6.51 15.81 -4.88
N CYS A 85 5.38 16.48 -4.62
CA CYS A 85 4.06 15.88 -4.82
C CYS A 85 3.86 15.50 -6.29
N GLN A 86 4.26 16.35 -7.24
CA GLN A 86 4.12 16.04 -8.67
C GLN A 86 4.91 14.78 -9.05
N MET A 87 6.18 14.70 -8.64
CA MET A 87 7.04 13.55 -8.96
C MET A 87 6.52 12.24 -8.37
N VAL A 88 5.87 12.28 -7.21
CA VAL A 88 5.30 11.09 -6.56
C VAL A 88 3.93 10.73 -7.13
N TYR A 89 3.04 11.71 -7.31
CA TYR A 89 1.65 11.44 -7.71
C TYR A 89 1.50 11.12 -9.20
N LEU A 90 2.38 11.62 -10.08
CA LEU A 90 2.35 11.29 -11.50
C LEU A 90 2.42 9.77 -11.77
N PRO A 91 3.45 9.03 -11.27
CA PRO A 91 3.49 7.58 -11.43
C PRO A 91 2.39 6.85 -10.64
N ILE A 92 2.00 7.35 -9.46
CA ILE A 92 0.90 6.77 -8.68
C ILE A 92 -0.41 6.82 -9.46
N CYS A 93 -0.76 7.95 -10.09
CA CYS A 93 -1.94 8.10 -10.94
C CYS A 93 -1.96 7.07 -12.08
N TYR A 94 -0.81 6.86 -12.73
CA TYR A 94 -0.68 5.89 -13.81
C TYR A 94 -0.93 4.45 -13.31
N ILE A 95 -0.28 4.07 -12.22
CA ILE A 95 -0.42 2.74 -11.61
C ILE A 95 -1.87 2.52 -11.12
N TYR A 96 -2.47 3.53 -10.49
CA TYR A 96 -3.86 3.51 -10.05
C TYR A 96 -4.82 3.35 -11.22
N GLY A 97 -4.64 4.13 -12.30
CA GLY A 97 -5.49 4.05 -13.50
C GLY A 97 -5.40 2.68 -14.19
N LYS A 98 -4.24 2.03 -14.13
CA LYS A 98 -4.05 0.66 -14.62
C LYS A 98 -4.50 -0.43 -13.65
N ARG A 99 -4.80 -0.07 -12.38
CA ARG A 99 -5.09 -1.04 -11.30
C ARG A 99 -4.04 -2.14 -11.23
N PHE A 100 -2.77 -1.77 -11.39
CA PHE A 100 -1.69 -2.75 -11.50
C PHE A 100 -1.57 -3.58 -10.22
N VAL A 101 -1.40 -4.88 -10.38
CA VAL A 101 -1.13 -5.81 -9.29
C VAL A 101 0.06 -6.67 -9.69
N GLY A 102 1.03 -6.81 -8.79
CA GLY A 102 2.19 -7.66 -8.96
C GLY A 102 1.82 -9.15 -9.08
N ARG A 103 2.81 -9.98 -9.37
CA ARG A 103 2.61 -11.44 -9.45
C ARG A 103 2.16 -11.98 -8.09
N ILE A 104 1.02 -12.69 -8.08
CA ILE A 104 0.52 -13.34 -6.86
C ILE A 104 1.38 -14.57 -6.56
N MET A 105 2.22 -14.46 -5.53
CA MET A 105 3.05 -15.54 -5.00
C MET A 105 2.42 -16.17 -3.75
N PRO A 106 2.83 -17.37 -3.32
CA PRO A 106 2.34 -17.97 -2.07
C PRO A 106 2.44 -17.01 -0.87
N THR A 107 3.56 -16.30 -0.72
CA THR A 107 3.75 -15.29 0.33
C THR A 107 2.74 -14.14 0.29
N VAL A 108 2.28 -13.73 -0.90
CA VAL A 108 1.23 -12.70 -1.04
C VAL A 108 -0.10 -13.23 -0.50
N LEU A 109 -0.42 -14.51 -0.74
CA LEU A 109 -1.62 -15.14 -0.22
C LEU A 109 -1.56 -15.34 1.31
N GLU A 110 -0.38 -15.64 1.84
CA GLU A 110 -0.13 -15.71 3.29
C GLU A 110 -0.30 -14.33 3.94
N LEU A 111 0.28 -13.28 3.36
CA LEU A 111 0.16 -11.90 3.84
C LEU A 111 -1.30 -11.42 3.94
N ARG A 112 -2.18 -11.86 3.03
CA ARG A 112 -3.62 -11.57 3.11
C ARG A 112 -4.28 -12.16 4.36
N LYS A 113 -3.75 -13.25 4.92
CA LYS A 113 -4.23 -13.86 6.17
C LYS A 113 -3.55 -13.28 7.41
N GLU A 114 -2.33 -12.77 7.24
CA GLU A 114 -1.51 -12.26 8.34
C GLU A 114 -1.86 -10.81 8.73
N LEU A 115 -2.32 -9.99 7.78
CA LEU A 115 -2.45 -8.53 7.94
C LEU A 115 -3.85 -8.06 8.36
N TYR A 116 -4.87 -8.91 8.30
CA TYR A 116 -6.26 -8.55 8.55
C TYR A 116 -6.88 -9.49 9.58
N ARG A 117 -7.80 -8.98 10.41
CA ARG A 117 -8.56 -9.79 11.38
C ARG A 117 -9.77 -10.46 10.75
N ASP A 118 -10.42 -9.74 9.83
CA ASP A 118 -11.61 -10.20 9.13
C ASP A 118 -11.23 -10.84 7.78
N PRO A 119 -11.98 -11.87 7.32
CA PRO A 119 -11.73 -12.55 6.05
C PRO A 119 -11.78 -11.65 4.80
#